data_AF-A0A6P6C5G5-F1
#
_entry.id   AF-A0A6P6C5G5-F1
#
_cell.length_a   1.000
_cell.length_b   1.000
_cell.length_c   1.000
_cell.angle_alpha   90.00
_cell.angle_beta   90.00
_cell.angle_gamma   90.00
#
_symmetry.space_group_name_H-M   'P 1'
#
loop_
_entity.id
_entity.type
_entity.pdbx_description
1 polymer ?
#
loop_
_entity_poly.entity_id
_entity_poly.type
_entity_poly.pdbx_seq_one_letter_code
_entity_poly.pdbx_strand_id
1 'polypeptide(L)'
;MFGVPYVYTQSRILKARLEYLRDQFQIREKDFLTFDAMRHAAQCVGRAIRGKTDYGLMVFADKRFTSADKRGKLPRWIQEHLSDSNLNLTVDEGVQVAKYFLRQMAQPFHREDQLGLSLLSLEQLQSEETLRRIEQIAQQL
;
A
#
# COMPACT_ATOMS: atom_id res chain seq x y z
N MET A 1 9.27 -6.50 -4.23
CA MET A 1 9.15 -7.44 -3.10
C MET A 1 9.02 -8.85 -3.65
N PHE A 2 10.02 -9.69 -3.46
CA PHE A 2 10.00 -11.08 -3.90
C PHE A 2 9.42 -11.97 -2.80
N GLY A 3 8.34 -12.68 -3.12
CA GLY A 3 7.68 -13.58 -2.17
C GLY A 3 6.95 -12.87 -1.02
N VAL A 4 6.18 -13.66 -0.28
CA VAL A 4 5.51 -13.22 0.97
C VAL A 4 6.44 -13.52 2.15
N PRO A 5 6.84 -12.53 2.96
CA PRO A 5 7.83 -12.71 4.02
C PRO A 5 7.20 -13.35 5.26
N TYR A 6 7.05 -14.67 5.24
CA TYR A 6 6.60 -15.43 6.40
C TYR A 6 7.75 -15.72 7.37
N VAL A 7 7.48 -15.58 8.66
CA VAL A 7 8.35 -16.08 9.72
C VAL A 7 8.32 -17.61 9.73
N TYR A 8 9.41 -18.24 10.15
CA TYR A 8 9.52 -19.69 10.25
C TYR A 8 8.40 -20.30 11.12
N THR A 9 7.45 -20.97 10.47
CA THR A 9 6.20 -21.45 11.08
C THR A 9 6.41 -22.63 12.04
N GLN A 10 7.52 -23.35 11.95
CA GLN A 10 7.80 -24.48 12.83
C GLN A 10 8.50 -24.06 14.15
N SER A 11 8.76 -22.76 14.36
CA SER A 11 9.31 -22.26 15.62
C SER A 11 8.35 -22.50 16.80
N ARG A 12 8.88 -23.02 17.91
CA ARG A 12 8.11 -23.25 19.14
C ARG A 12 7.55 -21.95 19.72
N ILE A 13 8.34 -20.86 19.66
CA ILE A 13 7.94 -19.54 20.15
C ILE A 13 6.71 -19.03 19.38
N LEU A 14 6.74 -19.18 18.05
CA LEU A 14 5.63 -18.75 17.21
C LEU A 14 4.38 -19.60 17.46
N LYS A 15 4.51 -20.92 17.59
CA LYS A 15 3.37 -21.81 17.91
C LYS A 15 2.73 -21.46 19.25
N ALA A 16 3.52 -21.28 20.31
CA ALA A 16 3.00 -20.89 21.63
C ALA A 16 2.28 -19.52 21.58
N ARG A 17 2.82 -18.57 20.80
CA ARG A 17 2.16 -17.27 20.58
C ARG A 17 0.84 -17.42 19.83
N LEU A 18 0.79 -18.27 18.80
CA LEU A 18 -0.42 -18.53 18.02
C LEU A 18 -1.51 -19.21 18.87
N GLU A 19 -1.14 -20.18 19.71
CA GLU A 19 -2.05 -20.83 20.67
C GLU A 19 -2.61 -19.81 21.66
N TYR A 20 -1.75 -18.96 22.25
CA TYR A 20 -2.18 -17.89 23.15
C TYR A 20 -3.16 -16.90 22.48
N LEU A 21 -2.87 -16.48 21.25
CA LEU A 21 -3.74 -15.58 20.48
C LEU A 21 -5.09 -16.21 20.14
N ARG A 22 -5.11 -17.52 19.87
CA ARG A 22 -6.33 -18.27 19.62
C ARG A 22 -7.18 -18.37 20.88
N ASP A 23 -6.57 -18.76 22.01
CA ASP A 23 -7.30 -19.10 23.22
C ASP A 23 -7.77 -17.86 24.01
N GLN A 24 -6.96 -16.79 24.04
CA GLN A 24 -7.29 -15.57 24.81
C GLN A 24 -7.97 -14.47 23.98
N PHE A 25 -7.63 -14.36 22.69
CA PHE A 25 -8.09 -13.25 21.83
C PHE A 25 -8.96 -13.72 20.66
N GLN A 26 -9.23 -15.02 20.53
CA GLN A 26 -10.02 -15.60 19.44
C GLN A 26 -9.48 -15.27 18.04
N ILE A 27 -8.17 -15.04 17.93
CA ILE A 27 -7.51 -14.75 16.65
C ILE A 27 -7.08 -16.06 15.99
N ARG A 28 -7.54 -16.28 14.76
CA ARG A 28 -7.13 -17.46 13.98
C ARG A 28 -5.66 -17.36 13.58
N GLU A 29 -4.96 -18.49 13.62
CA GLU A 29 -3.53 -18.55 13.32
C GLU A 29 -3.19 -18.01 11.94
N LYS A 30 -3.99 -18.38 10.93
CA LYS A 30 -3.85 -17.92 9.54
C LYS A 30 -3.95 -16.39 9.42
N ASP A 31 -4.84 -15.77 10.18
CA ASP A 31 -5.08 -14.32 10.13
C ASP A 31 -3.87 -13.58 10.69
N PHE A 32 -3.31 -14.07 11.81
CA PHE A 32 -2.09 -13.50 12.40
C PHE A 32 -0.88 -13.64 11.46
N LEU A 33 -0.64 -14.83 10.90
CA LEU A 33 0.48 -15.06 9.98
C LEU A 33 0.40 -14.18 8.74
N THR A 34 -0.81 -14.03 8.19
CA THR A 34 -1.04 -13.19 7.01
C THR A 34 -0.85 -11.72 7.34
N PHE A 35 -1.38 -11.27 8.49
CA PHE A 35 -1.19 -9.91 8.98
C PHE A 35 0.29 -9.57 9.17
N ASP A 36 1.05 -10.43 9.85
CA ASP A 36 2.46 -10.17 10.14
C ASP A 36 3.31 -10.12 8.85
N ALA A 37 3.06 -11.04 7.92
CA ALA A 37 3.74 -11.02 6.63
C ALA A 37 3.41 -9.78 5.79
N MET A 38 2.14 -9.35 5.77
CA MET A 38 1.72 -8.16 5.03
C MET A 38 2.22 -6.87 5.65
N ARG A 39 2.27 -6.80 6.99
CA ARG A 39 2.87 -5.69 7.72
C ARG A 39 4.34 -5.51 7.34
N HIS A 40 5.14 -6.58 7.32
CA HIS A 40 6.54 -6.51 6.92
C HIS A 40 6.71 -6.15 5.44
N ALA A 41 5.92 -6.76 4.54
CA ALA A 41 5.99 -6.45 3.11
C ALA A 41 5.67 -4.98 2.83
N ALA A 42 4.58 -4.47 3.40
CA ALA A 42 4.17 -3.07 3.25
C ALA A 42 5.18 -2.11 3.88
N GLN A 43 5.78 -2.47 5.02
CA GLN A 43 6.81 -1.66 5.67
C GLN A 43 8.05 -1.46 4.78
N CYS A 44 8.50 -2.52 4.09
CA CYS A 44 9.63 -2.42 3.17
C CYS A 44 9.28 -1.59 1.93
N VAL A 45 8.11 -1.86 1.34
CA VAL A 45 7.66 -1.20 0.11
C VAL A 45 7.36 0.29 0.33
N GLY A 46 6.77 0.64 1.47
CA GLY A 46 6.40 2.03 1.81
C GLY A 46 7.58 2.98 2.02
N ARG A 47 8.83 2.50 1.99
CA ARG A 47 10.04 3.35 2.11
C ARG A 47 10.42 4.05 0.81
N ALA A 48 9.85 3.65 -0.33
CA ALA A 48 10.23 4.16 -1.64
C ALA A 48 9.77 5.61 -1.90
N ILE A 49 8.71 6.07 -1.23
CA ILE A 49 8.14 7.42 -1.42
C ILE A 49 8.38 8.25 -0.16
N ARG A 50 8.89 9.48 -0.29
CA ARG A 50 9.13 10.39 0.84
C ARG A 50 8.31 11.67 0.76
N GLY A 51 8.07 12.19 -0.45
CA GLY A 51 7.24 13.37 -0.70
C GLY A 51 6.27 13.19 -1.86
N LYS A 52 5.48 14.23 -2.15
CA LYS A 52 4.53 14.26 -3.28
C LYS A 52 5.21 14.40 -4.65
N THR A 53 6.44 14.90 -4.67
CA THR A 53 7.27 15.00 -5.86
C THR A 53 7.99 13.70 -6.20
N ASP A 54 8.06 12.75 -5.25
CA ASP A 54 8.71 11.47 -5.47
C ASP A 54 7.73 10.48 -6.08
N TYR A 55 8.18 9.74 -7.09
CA TYR A 55 7.48 8.59 -7.61
C TYR A 55 8.32 7.33 -7.41
N GLY A 56 7.64 6.22 -7.15
CA GLY A 56 8.29 4.94 -6.93
C GLY A 56 7.49 3.80 -7.54
N LEU A 57 8.20 2.87 -8.20
CA LEU A 57 7.59 1.65 -8.70
C LEU A 57 7.63 0.57 -7.62
N MET A 58 6.46 0.12 -7.17
CA MET A 58 6.31 -0.90 -6.14
C MET A 58 5.80 -2.19 -6.76
N VAL A 59 6.67 -3.20 -6.92
CA VAL A 59 6.31 -4.48 -7.56
C VAL A 59 6.21 -5.59 -6.52
N PHE A 60 5.10 -6.34 -6.52
CA PHE A 60 4.90 -7.54 -5.71
C PHE A 60 5.03 -8.79 -6.58
N ALA A 61 6.18 -9.46 -6.50
CA ALA A 61 6.55 -10.56 -7.38
C ALA A 61 6.16 -11.92 -6.76
N ASP A 62 4.86 -12.11 -6.48
CA ASP A 62 4.30 -13.40 -6.06
C ASP A 62 2.78 -13.42 -6.26
N LYS A 63 2.24 -14.49 -6.85
CA LYS A 63 0.80 -14.66 -7.10
C LYS A 63 -0.05 -14.54 -5.84
N ARG A 64 0.50 -14.91 -4.68
CA ARG A 64 -0.21 -14.85 -3.39
C ARG A 64 -0.70 -13.46 -3.04
N PHE A 65 -0.03 -12.39 -3.46
CA PHE A 65 -0.49 -11.02 -3.23
C PHE A 65 -1.81 -10.67 -3.93
N THR A 66 -2.20 -11.45 -4.95
CA THR A 66 -3.49 -11.28 -5.65
C THR A 66 -4.68 -11.73 -4.79
N SER A 67 -4.45 -12.62 -3.83
CA SER A 67 -5.52 -13.13 -2.98
C SER A 67 -6.09 -12.02 -2.08
N ALA A 68 -7.42 -11.94 -1.99
CA ALA A 68 -8.12 -10.86 -1.27
C ALA A 68 -7.76 -10.78 0.22
N ASP A 69 -7.46 -11.92 0.86
CA ASP A 69 -6.99 -12.01 2.24
C ASP A 69 -5.67 -11.29 2.49
N LYS A 70 -4.77 -11.27 1.50
CA LYS A 70 -3.46 -10.59 1.57
C LYS A 70 -3.55 -9.16 1.07
N ARG A 71 -4.19 -8.97 -0.10
CA ARG A 71 -4.40 -7.65 -0.70
C ARG A 71 -5.13 -6.71 0.27
N GLY A 72 -6.18 -7.20 0.93
CA GLY A 72 -6.96 -6.40 1.88
C GLY A 72 -6.22 -6.03 3.16
N LYS A 73 -5.05 -6.64 3.44
CA LYS A 73 -4.20 -6.31 4.59
C LYS A 73 -3.10 -5.29 4.25
N LEU A 74 -2.96 -4.91 2.97
CA LEU A 74 -2.08 -3.80 2.60
C LEU A 74 -2.66 -2.48 3.12
N PRO A 75 -1.85 -1.44 3.35
CA PRO A 75 -2.37 -0.11 3.66
C PRO A 75 -3.29 0.40 2.54
N ARG A 76 -4.36 1.10 2.92
CA ARG A 76 -5.40 1.58 2.00
C ARG A 76 -4.84 2.42 0.85
N TRP A 77 -3.90 3.33 1.13
CA TRP A 77 -3.27 4.17 0.11
C TRP A 77 -2.55 3.37 -0.99
N ILE A 78 -2.07 2.16 -0.70
CA ILE A 78 -1.52 1.24 -1.72
C ILE A 78 -2.66 0.56 -2.47
N GLN A 79 -3.69 0.10 -1.75
CA GLN A 79 -4.84 -0.60 -2.34
C GLN A 79 -5.58 0.28 -3.37
N GLU A 80 -5.74 1.57 -3.08
CA GLU A 80 -6.40 2.55 -3.97
C GLU A 80 -5.69 2.70 -5.33
N HIS A 81 -4.38 2.50 -5.36
CA HIS A 81 -3.58 2.62 -6.58
C HIS A 81 -3.29 1.26 -7.23
N LEU A 82 -3.73 0.15 -6.62
CA LEU A 82 -3.61 -1.19 -7.15
C LEU A 82 -4.86 -1.54 -7.96
N SER A 83 -4.93 -1.05 -9.20
CA SER A 83 -6.04 -1.33 -10.12
C SER A 83 -6.13 -2.82 -10.47
N ASP A 84 -7.35 -3.28 -10.78
CA ASP A 84 -7.57 -4.69 -11.12
C ASP A 84 -6.83 -5.11 -12.41
N SER A 85 -6.58 -4.17 -13.33
CA SER A 85 -5.75 -4.40 -14.52
C SER A 85 -4.28 -4.69 -14.20
N ASN A 86 -3.80 -4.23 -13.04
CA ASN A 86 -2.41 -4.42 -12.60
C ASN A 86 -2.26 -5.65 -11.68
N LEU A 87 -3.29 -6.46 -11.54
CA LEU A 87 -3.24 -7.70 -10.76
C LEU A 87 -2.81 -8.87 -11.64
N ASN A 88 -1.98 -9.75 -11.08
CA ASN A 88 -1.56 -10.99 -11.73
C ASN A 88 -0.96 -10.78 -13.14
N LEU A 89 -0.23 -9.67 -13.31
CA LEU A 89 0.51 -9.38 -14.54
C LEU A 89 1.59 -10.42 -14.80
N THR A 90 1.83 -10.69 -16.08
CA THR A 90 3.05 -11.36 -16.52
C THR A 90 4.27 -10.44 -16.37
N VAL A 91 5.47 -11.01 -16.48
CA VAL A 91 6.72 -10.23 -16.37
C VAL A 91 6.79 -9.16 -17.47
N ASP A 92 6.44 -9.52 -18.71
CA ASP A 92 6.52 -8.60 -19.85
C ASP A 92 5.50 -7.47 -19.75
N GLU A 93 4.26 -7.77 -19.35
CA GLU A 93 3.24 -6.75 -19.09
C GLU A 93 3.67 -5.81 -17.96
N GLY A 94 4.22 -6.36 -16.87
CA GLY A 94 4.76 -5.58 -15.77
C GLY A 94 5.88 -4.63 -16.22
N VAL A 95 6.76 -5.09 -17.12
CA VAL A 95 7.82 -4.25 -17.71
C VAL A 95 7.24 -3.16 -18.61
N GLN A 96 6.20 -3.45 -19.39
CA GLN A 96 5.53 -2.45 -20.23
C GLN A 96 4.84 -1.36 -19.39
N VAL A 97 4.10 -1.75 -18.36
CA VAL A 97 3.47 -0.83 -17.40
C VAL A 97 4.53 0.03 -16.71
N ALA A 98 5.64 -0.57 -16.26
CA ALA A 98 6.74 0.15 -15.65
C ALA A 98 7.37 1.19 -16.61
N LYS A 99 7.63 0.82 -17.87
CA LYS A 99 8.16 1.74 -18.89
C LYS A 99 7.22 2.92 -19.14
N TYR A 100 5.92 2.64 -19.25
CA TYR A 100 4.91 3.68 -19.43
C TYR A 100 4.88 4.62 -18.22
N PHE A 101 4.80 4.07 -17.01
CA PHE A 101 4.77 4.81 -15.76
C PHE A 101 5.97 5.76 -15.63
N LEU A 102 7.19 5.25 -15.82
CA LEU A 102 8.41 6.06 -15.69
C LEU A 102 8.49 7.20 -16.71
N ARG A 103 8.03 6.98 -17.95
CA ARG A 103 8.02 8.04 -18.98
C ARG A 103 7.03 9.18 -18.67
N GLN A 104 5.87 8.83 -18.12
CA GLN A 104 4.84 9.80 -17.74
C GLN A 104 5.25 10.57 -16.48
N MET A 105 5.78 9.87 -15.47
CA MET A 105 6.14 10.50 -14.19
C MET A 105 7.46 11.29 -14.23
N ALA A 106 8.32 11.07 -15.22
CA ALA A 106 9.58 11.82 -15.38
C ALA A 106 9.42 13.20 -16.04
N GLN A 107 8.20 13.59 -16.43
CA GLN A 107 7.95 14.93 -16.96
C GLN A 107 8.16 16.00 -15.87
N PRO A 108 8.49 17.26 -16.23
CA PRO A 108 8.58 18.34 -15.26
C PRO A 108 7.28 18.47 -14.46
N PHE A 109 7.37 18.33 -13.15
CA PHE A 109 6.24 18.47 -12.23
C PHE A 109 6.47 19.69 -11.35
N HIS A 110 5.83 20.80 -11.70
CA HIS A 110 6.03 22.07 -11.02
C HIS A 110 5.15 22.17 -9.77
N ARG A 111 5.50 23.10 -8.88
CA ARG A 111 4.73 23.34 -7.66
C ARG A 111 3.33 23.87 -7.97
N GLU A 112 3.17 24.56 -9.09
CA GLU A 112 1.90 25.12 -9.54
C GLU A 112 0.88 24.02 -9.84
N ASP A 113 1.32 22.89 -10.39
CA ASP A 113 0.49 21.71 -10.67
C ASP A 113 -0.05 21.05 -9.39
N GLN A 114 0.57 21.31 -8.24
CA GLN A 114 0.17 20.76 -6.94
C GLN A 114 -0.84 21.64 -6.20
N LEU A 115 -0.91 22.94 -6.52
CA LEU A 115 -1.75 23.90 -5.82
C LEU A 115 -3.24 23.58 -6.06
N GLY A 116 -4.01 23.45 -4.98
CA GLY A 116 -5.43 23.13 -5.00
C GLY A 116 -5.77 21.62 -5.05
N LEU A 117 -4.77 20.75 -5.21
CA LEU A 117 -4.94 19.29 -5.13
C LEU A 117 -4.20 18.70 -3.93
N SER A 118 -2.86 18.72 -3.97
CA SER A 118 -2.00 18.13 -2.94
C SER A 118 -1.32 19.16 -2.05
N LEU A 119 -1.25 20.42 -2.49
CA LEU A 119 -0.71 21.55 -1.75
C LEU A 119 -1.80 22.63 -1.64
N LEU A 120 -1.96 23.21 -0.44
CA LEU A 120 -2.95 24.26 -0.19
C LEU A 120 -2.26 25.56 0.20
N SER A 121 -2.74 26.67 -0.35
CA SER A 121 -2.36 28.02 0.05
C SER A 121 -3.24 28.53 1.19
N LEU A 122 -2.82 29.63 1.83
CA LEU A 122 -3.57 30.26 2.93
C LEU A 122 -4.98 30.66 2.48
N GLU A 123 -5.11 31.28 1.31
CA GLU A 123 -6.39 31.72 0.75
C GLU A 123 -7.31 30.53 0.46
N GLN A 124 -6.76 29.42 -0.04
CA GLN A 124 -7.53 28.20 -0.32
C GLN A 124 -8.06 27.52 0.95
N LEU A 125 -7.35 27.62 2.07
CA LEU A 125 -7.79 27.08 3.37
C LEU A 125 -8.97 27.87 3.96
N GLN A 126 -9.13 29.15 3.59
CA GLN A 126 -10.24 29.97 4.03
C GLN A 126 -11.55 29.68 3.26
N SER A 127 -11.47 28.96 2.14
CA SER A 127 -12.64 28.55 1.37
C SER A 127 -13.40 27.42 2.07
N GLU A 128 -14.71 27.61 2.26
CA GLU A 128 -15.61 26.58 2.82
C GLU A 128 -15.62 25.30 1.98
N GLU A 129 -15.43 25.40 0.67
CA GLU A 129 -15.39 24.24 -0.23
C GLU A 129 -14.19 23.33 0.07
N THR A 130 -13.02 23.94 0.31
CA THR A 130 -11.80 23.21 0.68
C THR A 130 -11.95 22.53 2.03
N LEU A 131 -12.58 23.19 3.00
CA LEU A 131 -12.87 22.61 4.32
C LEU A 131 -13.79 21.38 4.22
N ARG A 132 -14.88 21.48 3.44
CA ARG A 132 -15.77 20.33 3.17
C ARG A 132 -15.03 19.17 2.52
N ARG A 133 -14.13 19.45 1.57
CA ARG A 133 -13.32 18.42 0.91
C ARG A 133 -12.36 17.74 1.88
N ILE A 134 -11.74 18.48 2.80
CA ILE A 134 -10.86 17.92 3.84
C ILE A 134 -11.66 17.00 4.78
N GLU A 135 -12.85 17.40 5.21
CA GLU A 135 -13.73 16.58 6.06
C GLU A 135 -14.10 15.25 5.37
N GLN A 136 -14.41 15.29 4.07
CA GLN A 136 -14.71 14.08 3.29
C GLN A 136 -13.51 13.13 3.20
N ILE A 137 -12.30 13.66 3.01
CA ILE A 137 -11.07 12.85 2.96
C ILE A 137 -10.80 12.20 4.33
N ALA A 138 -11.02 12.93 5.43
CA ALA A 138 -10.80 12.42 6.78
C ALA A 138 -11.81 11.33 7.18
N GLN A 139 -13.09 11.50 6.82
CA GLN A 139 -14.14 10.51 7.10
C GLN A 139 -14.01 9.22 6.27
N GLN A 140 -13.29 9.28 5.16
CA GLN A 140 -12.99 8.10 4.38
C GLN A 140 -11.93 7.22 5.03
N LEU A 141 -11.11 7.67 5.99
CA LEU A 141 -10.09 6.86 6.67
C LEU A 141 -10.66 5.98 7.79
#